data_AF-A0A7V9JZ34-F1
#
_entry.id   AF-A0A7V9JZ34-F1
#
_cell.length_a   1.000
_cell.length_b   1.000
_cell.length_c   1.000
_cell.angle_alpha   90.00
_cell.angle_beta   90.00
_cell.angle_gamma   90.00
#
_symmetry.space_group_name_H-M   'P 1'
#
loop_
_entity.id
_entity.type
_entity.pdbx_description
1 polymer ?
#
loop_
_entity_poly.entity_id
_entity_poly.type
_entity_poly.pdbx_seq_one_letter_code
_entity_poly.pdbx_strand_id
1 'polypeptide(L)'
;MIGYYVHHHGAGHARRAAAVSALLGDELVGLGSGGPPPCWAGGAWIELARDDEAPDIVATEVARRGAWHWVPAGHAGYAGRMQAMATWIAAAHPAAVVVDVSVEVTVLVELLGVPAATVVLPGERTDRAHRLALDTASLVLAPWTPPDPAGWCRAHGGRAVVTGG
;
A
#
# COMPACT_ATOMS: atom_id res chain seq x y z
N MET A 1 -3.50 -16.35 5.24
CA MET A 1 -3.36 -15.02 5.88
C MET A 1 -2.87 -14.01 4.86
N ILE A 2 -3.51 -12.84 4.82
CA ILE A 2 -3.23 -11.71 3.92
C ILE A 2 -2.98 -10.46 4.78
N GLY A 3 -1.98 -9.65 4.43
CA GLY A 3 -1.78 -8.33 5.03
C GLY A 3 -2.58 -7.24 4.31
N TYR A 4 -3.05 -6.22 5.02
CA TYR A 4 -3.66 -5.03 4.43
C TYR A 4 -3.01 -3.77 5.01
N TYR A 5 -2.17 -3.13 4.21
CA TYR A 5 -1.58 -1.84 4.55
C TYR A 5 -2.57 -0.71 4.32
N VAL A 6 -2.88 0.02 5.39
CA VAL A 6 -3.77 1.19 5.38
C VAL A 6 -2.91 2.45 5.52
N HIS A 7 -2.88 3.26 4.46
CA HIS A 7 -2.25 4.56 4.51
C HIS A 7 -2.97 5.49 5.51
N HIS A 8 -2.22 6.26 6.29
CA HIS A 8 -2.78 7.08 7.39
C HIS A 8 -3.56 8.32 6.92
N HIS A 9 -3.59 8.60 5.62
CA HIS A 9 -4.26 9.79 5.05
C HIS A 9 -5.60 9.45 4.42
N GLY A 10 -6.70 9.91 5.02
CA GLY A 10 -8.02 9.98 4.37
C GLY A 10 -8.98 8.84 4.68
N ALA A 11 -10.25 9.19 4.86
CA ALA A 11 -11.32 8.25 5.24
C ALA A 11 -11.62 7.17 4.17
N GLY A 12 -11.13 7.35 2.94
CA GLY A 12 -11.30 6.38 1.86
C GLY A 12 -10.57 5.06 2.12
N HIS A 13 -9.35 5.12 2.67
CA HIS A 13 -8.54 3.93 2.95
C HIS A 13 -9.15 3.10 4.07
N ALA A 14 -9.57 3.76 5.15
CA ALA A 14 -10.27 3.12 6.26
C ALA A 14 -11.54 2.38 5.82
N ARG A 15 -12.35 2.98 4.93
CA ARG A 15 -13.56 2.35 4.40
C ARG A 15 -13.26 1.12 3.56
N ARG A 16 -12.26 1.19 2.66
CA ARG A 16 -11.86 0.03 1.85
C ARG A 16 -11.32 -1.09 2.73
N ALA A 17 -10.46 -0.77 3.69
CA ALA A 17 -9.93 -1.74 4.64
C ALA A 17 -11.05 -2.44 5.42
N ALA A 18 -12.03 -1.68 5.95
CA ALA A 18 -13.18 -2.25 6.64
C ALA A 18 -14.02 -3.17 5.72
N ALA A 19 -14.31 -2.74 4.48
CA ALA A 19 -15.06 -3.55 3.52
C ALA A 19 -14.36 -4.88 3.18
N VAL A 20 -13.05 -4.84 2.96
CA VAL A 20 -12.26 -6.06 2.70
C VAL A 20 -12.17 -6.94 3.94
N SER A 21 -12.05 -6.35 5.13
CA SER A 21 -12.01 -7.08 6.39
C SER A 21 -13.30 -7.84 6.67
N ALA A 22 -14.46 -7.30 6.28
CA ALA A 22 -15.73 -7.99 6.42
C ALA A 22 -15.85 -9.24 5.53
N LEU A 23 -15.10 -9.31 4.44
CA LEU A 23 -15.09 -10.45 3.52
C LEU A 23 -14.10 -11.54 3.95
N LEU A 24 -12.94 -11.14 4.48
CA LEU A 24 -11.83 -12.05 4.80
C LEU A 24 -11.74 -12.43 6.28
N GLY A 25 -12.37 -11.67 7.17
CA GLY A 25 -12.37 -11.94 8.60
C GLY A 25 -10.96 -12.06 9.18
N ASP A 26 -10.79 -13.05 10.07
CA ASP A 26 -9.53 -13.31 10.78
C ASP A 26 -8.33 -13.63 9.87
N GLU A 27 -8.55 -13.93 8.59
CA GLU A 27 -7.45 -14.14 7.64
C GLU A 27 -6.75 -12.84 7.22
N LEU A 28 -7.37 -11.68 7.48
CA LEU A 28 -6.84 -10.37 7.14
C LEU A 28 -6.17 -9.72 8.36
N VAL A 29 -4.88 -9.41 8.24
CA VAL A 29 -4.13 -8.65 9.24
C VAL A 29 -3.97 -7.21 8.77
N GLY A 30 -4.38 -6.26 9.60
CA GLY A 30 -4.22 -4.83 9.29
C GLY A 30 -2.84 -4.32 9.65
N LEU A 31 -2.28 -3.46 8.81
CA LEU A 31 -1.01 -2.77 9.01
C LEU A 31 -1.27 -1.28 8.82
N GLY A 32 -1.19 -0.47 9.88
CA GLY A 32 -1.55 0.93 9.74
C GLY A 32 -1.13 1.76 10.94
N SER A 33 -1.06 3.07 10.74
CA SER A 33 -0.78 3.98 11.84
C SER A 33 -2.02 4.24 12.67
N GLY A 34 -1.89 4.17 13.99
CA GLY A 34 -3.01 4.12 14.92
C GLY A 34 -3.65 2.74 15.01
N GLY A 35 -4.79 2.65 15.70
CA GLY A 35 -5.57 1.42 15.83
C GLY A 35 -6.39 1.06 14.58
N PRO A 36 -7.07 -0.10 14.60
CA PRO A 36 -7.91 -0.53 13.49
C PRO A 36 -9.01 0.48 13.18
N PRO A 37 -9.41 0.63 11.90
CA PRO A 37 -10.48 1.54 11.51
C PRO A 37 -11.82 1.13 12.16
N PRO A 38 -12.78 2.06 12.29
CA PRO A 38 -14.13 1.72 12.69
C PRO A 38 -14.69 0.60 11.79
N CYS A 39 -15.38 -0.36 12.39
CA CYS A 39 -15.93 -1.55 11.72
C CYS A 39 -14.90 -2.51 11.13
N TRP A 40 -13.64 -2.47 11.59
CA TRP A 40 -12.68 -3.53 11.31
C TRP A 40 -13.21 -4.88 11.81
N ALA A 41 -13.41 -5.80 10.88
CA ALA A 41 -13.82 -7.19 11.15
C ALA A 41 -12.69 -8.19 10.84
N GLY A 42 -11.48 -7.67 10.62
CA GLY A 42 -10.31 -8.48 10.35
C GLY A 42 -9.68 -9.02 11.63
N GLY A 43 -8.65 -9.83 11.48
CA GLY A 43 -7.86 -10.37 12.59
C GLY A 43 -6.96 -9.30 13.23
N ALA A 44 -5.73 -9.71 13.52
CA ALA A 44 -4.75 -8.86 14.22
C ALA A 44 -4.50 -7.52 13.52
N TRP A 45 -4.09 -6.52 14.30
CA TRP A 45 -3.69 -5.20 13.83
C TRP A 45 -2.26 -4.89 14.29
N ILE A 46 -1.38 -4.64 13.34
CA ILE A 46 -0.01 -4.21 13.60
C ILE A 46 0.03 -2.69 13.50
N GLU A 47 0.17 -2.04 14.64
CA GLU A 47 0.31 -0.59 14.71
C GLU A 47 1.68 -0.16 14.17
N LEU A 48 1.64 0.75 13.20
CA LEU A 48 2.82 1.29 12.54
C LEU A 48 3.08 2.71 13.03
N ALA A 49 4.35 3.02 13.30
CA ALA A 49 4.75 4.39 13.61
C ALA A 49 4.29 5.37 12.52
N ARG A 50 3.91 6.57 12.94
CA ARG A 50 3.60 7.69 12.05
C ARG A 50 4.88 8.22 11.39
N ASP A 51 4.79 8.61 10.14
CA ASP A 51 5.88 9.14 9.34
C ASP A 51 5.55 10.48 8.68
N ASP A 52 4.49 11.13 9.16
CA ASP A 52 3.97 12.41 8.68
C ASP A 52 4.28 13.60 9.61
N GLU A 53 5.03 13.36 10.69
CA GLU A 53 5.49 14.41 11.60
C GLU A 53 6.84 14.99 11.16
N ALA A 54 6.76 16.16 10.50
CA ALA A 54 7.85 17.01 10.03
C ALA A 54 8.99 16.33 9.23
N PRO A 55 8.92 16.38 7.89
CA PRO A 55 10.15 16.46 7.10
C PRO A 55 10.04 17.48 5.96
N ASP A 56 10.85 18.54 5.98
CA ASP A 56 11.11 19.31 4.76
C ASP A 56 12.49 19.95 4.72
N ILE A 57 13.44 19.29 4.05
CA ILE A 57 14.47 19.96 3.23
C ILE A 57 14.78 19.04 2.01
N VAL A 58 14.42 19.30 0.75
CA VAL A 58 13.27 19.98 0.13
C VAL A 58 12.35 18.86 -0.41
N ALA A 59 11.19 18.60 0.21
CA ALA A 59 10.38 17.36 0.09
C ALA A 59 11.25 16.09 0.00
N THR A 60 12.17 16.03 0.98
CA THR A 60 13.31 15.10 1.15
C THR A 60 14.08 14.75 -0.15
N GLU A 61 14.44 15.83 -0.84
CA GLU A 61 15.01 16.04 -2.19
C GLU A 61 14.22 15.37 -3.33
N VAL A 62 12.94 15.74 -3.31
CA VAL A 62 11.84 15.39 -4.22
C VAL A 62 11.67 13.88 -4.36
N ALA A 63 11.62 13.22 -3.21
CA ALA A 63 11.60 11.75 -3.12
C ALA A 63 12.76 11.13 -3.94
N ARG A 64 13.92 11.76 -3.65
CA ARG A 64 15.32 11.57 -4.06
C ARG A 64 15.58 11.38 -5.56
N ARG A 65 15.29 12.41 -6.38
CA ARG A 65 15.40 12.44 -7.86
C ARG A 65 14.33 11.58 -8.58
N GLY A 66 13.13 11.51 -8.00
CA GLY A 66 11.95 10.86 -8.61
C GLY A 66 11.96 9.33 -8.62
N ALA A 67 12.88 8.71 -7.87
CA ALA A 67 12.89 7.26 -7.71
C ALA A 67 11.79 6.78 -6.76
N TRP A 68 11.41 7.62 -5.80
CA TRP A 68 10.45 7.31 -4.75
C TRP A 68 9.29 8.31 -4.77
N HIS A 69 8.22 7.98 -4.05
CA HIS A 69 7.09 8.84 -3.77
C HIS A 69 7.24 9.53 -2.40
N TRP A 70 7.66 8.79 -1.36
CA TRP A 70 7.82 9.30 0.00
C TRP A 70 8.92 8.56 0.78
N VAL A 71 10.09 9.18 0.94
CA VAL A 71 11.21 8.62 1.74
C VAL A 71 11.83 9.74 2.59
N PRO A 72 11.26 10.05 3.76
CA PRO A 72 11.78 11.09 4.63
C PRO A 72 13.08 10.63 5.28
N ALA A 73 14.20 11.02 4.69
CA ALA A 73 15.52 10.57 5.11
C ALA A 73 15.81 10.94 6.57
N GLY A 74 16.27 9.96 7.35
CA GLY A 74 16.55 10.14 8.78
C GLY A 74 15.31 10.15 9.68
N HIS A 75 14.10 9.97 9.12
CA HIS A 75 12.88 9.97 9.92
C HIS A 75 12.69 8.63 10.64
N ALA A 76 12.75 8.65 11.98
CA ALA A 76 12.65 7.45 12.81
C ALA A 76 11.33 6.70 12.63
N GLY A 77 10.20 7.41 12.52
CA GLY A 77 8.88 6.81 12.27
C GLY A 77 8.78 6.04 10.95
N TYR A 78 9.31 6.59 9.85
CA TYR A 78 9.41 5.89 8.56
C TYR A 78 10.30 4.64 8.64
N ALA A 79 11.47 4.73 9.27
CA ALA A 79 12.33 3.55 9.44
C ALA A 79 11.65 2.48 10.30
N GLY A 80 11.03 2.90 11.42
CA GLY A 80 10.36 2.02 12.37
C GLY A 80 9.16 1.29 11.77
N ARG A 81 8.35 1.95 10.95
CA ARG A 81 7.21 1.28 10.28
C ARG A 81 7.66 0.27 9.23
N MET A 82 8.71 0.59 8.45
CA MET A 82 9.27 -0.36 7.49
C MET A 82 9.84 -1.60 8.20
N GLN A 83 10.54 -1.38 9.33
CA GLN A 83 11.01 -2.48 10.18
C GLN A 83 9.87 -3.32 10.73
N ALA A 84 8.79 -2.71 11.24
CA ALA A 84 7.65 -3.44 11.79
C ALA A 84 6.97 -4.33 10.74
N MET A 85 6.76 -3.80 9.53
CA MET A 85 6.23 -4.58 8.41
C MET A 85 7.17 -5.73 8.02
N ALA A 86 8.47 -5.47 7.88
CA ALA A 86 9.44 -6.52 7.55
C ALA A 86 9.50 -7.61 8.61
N THR A 87 9.46 -7.22 9.89
CA THR A 87 9.46 -8.15 11.03
C THR A 87 8.21 -9.03 11.01
N TRP A 88 7.04 -8.43 10.80
CA TRP A 88 5.78 -9.19 10.71
C TRP A 88 5.78 -10.12 9.50
N ILE A 89 6.18 -9.65 8.31
CA ILE A 89 6.25 -10.47 7.08
C ILE A 89 7.17 -11.68 7.28
N ALA A 90 8.36 -11.47 7.86
CA ALA A 90 9.31 -12.54 8.11
C ALA A 90 8.80 -13.58 9.11
N ALA A 91 7.98 -13.18 10.07
CA ALA A 91 7.41 -14.09 11.07
C ALA A 91 6.15 -14.82 10.56
N ALA A 92 5.27 -14.10 9.84
CA ALA A 92 3.95 -14.60 9.48
C ALA A 92 3.89 -15.26 8.09
N HIS A 93 4.86 -14.98 7.21
CA HIS A 93 4.88 -15.46 5.82
C HIS A 93 3.52 -15.32 5.12
N PRO A 94 2.94 -14.10 5.04
CA PRO A 94 1.63 -13.91 4.44
C PRO A 94 1.64 -14.32 2.96
N ALA A 95 0.49 -14.80 2.48
CA ALA A 95 0.35 -15.21 1.08
C ALA A 95 0.41 -14.02 0.11
N ALA A 96 -0.01 -12.84 0.57
CA ALA A 96 0.08 -11.57 -0.14
C ALA A 96 -0.10 -10.40 0.84
N VAL A 97 0.29 -9.19 0.41
CA VAL A 97 -0.07 -7.94 1.10
C VAL A 97 -0.78 -7.01 0.12
N VAL A 98 -1.99 -6.58 0.48
CA VAL A 98 -2.70 -5.49 -0.19
C VAL A 98 -2.14 -4.17 0.32
N VAL A 99 -1.67 -3.33 -0.60
CA VAL A 99 -1.09 -2.02 -0.29
C VAL A 99 -2.08 -0.95 -0.72
N ASP A 100 -2.85 -0.41 0.23
CA ASP A 100 -3.79 0.70 -0.03
C ASP A 100 -3.03 2.02 -0.13
N VAL A 101 -2.41 2.21 -1.30
CA VAL A 101 -1.48 3.25 -1.75
C VAL A 101 -0.18 3.37 -0.95
N SER A 102 0.93 3.02 -1.59
CA SER A 102 2.31 3.45 -1.26
C SER A 102 3.28 2.77 -2.24
N VAL A 103 4.15 3.56 -2.88
CA VAL A 103 5.20 3.00 -3.74
C VAL A 103 6.18 2.19 -2.90
N GLU A 104 6.62 2.76 -1.78
CA GLU A 104 7.68 2.21 -0.94
C GLU A 104 7.26 0.92 -0.25
N VAL A 105 6.02 0.85 0.25
CA VAL A 105 5.50 -0.38 0.87
C VAL A 105 5.28 -1.46 -0.18
N THR A 106 4.79 -1.12 -1.37
CA THR A 106 4.67 -2.09 -2.48
C THR A 106 6.03 -2.70 -2.79
N VAL A 107 7.07 -1.87 -2.95
CA VAL A 107 8.44 -2.34 -3.24
C VAL A 107 9.04 -3.11 -2.06
N LEU A 108 8.83 -2.68 -0.81
CA LEU A 108 9.31 -3.41 0.37
C LEU A 108 8.74 -4.83 0.42
N VAL A 109 7.43 -4.98 0.21
CA VAL A 109 6.75 -6.29 0.23
C VAL A 109 7.34 -7.22 -0.83
N GLU A 110 7.50 -6.73 -2.05
CA GLU A 110 8.11 -7.49 -3.16
C GLU A 110 9.58 -7.84 -2.86
N LEU A 111 10.38 -6.91 -2.29
CA LEU A 111 11.77 -7.16 -1.88
C LEU A 111 11.89 -8.21 -0.77
N LEU A 112 10.85 -8.39 0.05
CA LEU A 112 10.76 -9.44 1.07
C LEU A 112 10.26 -10.77 0.50
N GLY A 113 10.03 -10.86 -0.81
CA GLY A 113 9.62 -12.08 -1.50
C GLY A 113 8.15 -12.43 -1.32
N VAL A 114 7.31 -11.46 -0.96
CA VAL A 114 5.85 -11.63 -0.82
C VAL A 114 5.13 -10.90 -1.95
N PRO A 115 4.09 -11.50 -2.57
CA PRO A 115 3.28 -10.81 -3.58
C PRO A 115 2.59 -9.55 -3.05
N ALA A 116 2.77 -8.42 -3.73
CA ALA A 116 2.05 -7.17 -3.44
C ALA A 116 0.87 -6.94 -4.40
N ALA A 117 -0.29 -6.62 -3.84
CA ALA A 117 -1.45 -6.12 -4.58
C ALA A 117 -1.62 -4.62 -4.30
N THR A 118 -1.22 -3.76 -5.23
CA THR A 118 -1.22 -2.30 -5.01
C THR A 118 -2.52 -1.66 -5.48
N VAL A 119 -3.12 -0.82 -4.63
CA VAL A 119 -4.31 -0.03 -4.97
C VAL A 119 -3.89 1.24 -5.71
N VAL A 120 -4.57 1.55 -6.81
CA VAL A 120 -4.34 2.76 -7.61
C VAL A 120 -5.59 3.61 -7.64
N LEU A 121 -5.44 4.87 -7.28
CA LEU A 121 -6.51 5.87 -7.32
C LEU A 121 -6.59 6.55 -8.71
N PRO A 122 -7.71 7.20 -9.08
CA PRO A 122 -7.81 7.96 -10.31
C PRO A 122 -6.71 9.00 -10.46
N GLY A 123 -6.24 9.19 -11.70
CA GLY A 123 -5.26 10.20 -12.09
C GLY A 123 -4.08 9.63 -12.87
N GLU A 124 -3.28 10.53 -13.44
CA GLU A 124 -2.04 10.13 -14.13
C GLU A 124 -0.96 9.78 -13.11
N ARG A 125 -0.38 8.57 -13.26
CA ARG A 125 0.64 7.98 -12.36
C ARG A 125 1.79 7.39 -13.18
N THR A 126 2.29 8.19 -14.11
CA THR A 126 3.30 7.79 -15.10
C THR A 126 4.72 8.20 -14.70
N ASP A 127 4.88 8.92 -13.59
CA ASP A 127 6.20 9.21 -13.04
C ASP A 127 6.92 7.92 -12.62
N ARG A 128 8.25 8.04 -12.48
CA ARG A 128 9.13 6.90 -12.29
C ARG A 128 8.81 6.12 -11.01
N ALA A 129 8.41 6.78 -9.92
CA ALA A 129 8.12 6.11 -8.66
C ALA A 129 6.86 5.24 -8.78
N HIS A 130 5.79 5.76 -9.35
CA HIS A 130 4.58 4.98 -9.56
C HIS A 130 4.79 3.85 -10.57
N ARG A 131 5.53 4.09 -11.65
CA ARG A 131 5.90 3.01 -12.59
C ARG A 131 6.67 1.89 -11.90
N LEU A 132 7.62 2.21 -11.01
CA LEU A 132 8.32 1.19 -10.23
C LEU A 132 7.35 0.31 -9.43
N ALA A 133 6.38 0.90 -8.73
CA ALA A 133 5.38 0.13 -8.00
C ALA A 133 4.46 -0.69 -8.91
N LEU A 134 4.01 -0.13 -10.03
CA LEU A 134 3.13 -0.82 -10.99
C LEU A 134 3.84 -1.96 -11.75
N ASP A 135 5.12 -1.79 -12.04
CA ASP A 135 5.94 -2.79 -12.71
C ASP A 135 6.23 -3.96 -11.77
N THR A 136 6.52 -3.67 -10.49
CA THR A 136 6.88 -4.68 -9.49
C THR A 136 5.69 -5.39 -8.87
N ALA A 137 4.54 -4.73 -8.68
CA ALA A 137 3.38 -5.33 -8.03
C ALA A 137 2.86 -6.57 -8.77
N SER A 138 2.61 -7.64 -8.02
CA SER A 138 1.96 -8.85 -8.53
C SER A 138 0.53 -8.60 -9.07
N LEU A 139 -0.19 -7.65 -8.45
CA LEU A 139 -1.55 -7.26 -8.86
C LEU A 139 -1.76 -5.74 -8.72
N VAL A 140 -2.52 -5.15 -9.64
CA VAL A 140 -2.92 -3.73 -9.60
C VAL A 140 -4.43 -3.63 -9.46
N LEU A 141 -4.90 -3.01 -8.37
CA LEU A 141 -6.31 -2.88 -8.05
C LEU A 141 -6.79 -1.45 -8.32
N ALA A 142 -7.82 -1.29 -9.15
CA ALA A 142 -8.48 -0.01 -9.39
C ALA A 142 -9.92 -0.03 -8.84
N PRO A 143 -10.15 0.52 -7.62
CA PRO A 143 -11.47 0.66 -7.02
C PRO A 143 -12.22 1.88 -7.58
N TRP A 144 -12.22 1.98 -8.91
CA TRP A 144 -12.88 3.02 -9.70
C TRP A 144 -12.95 2.55 -11.16
N THR A 145 -13.81 3.17 -11.95
CA THR A 145 -13.98 2.81 -13.37
C THR A 145 -13.19 3.76 -14.27
N PRO A 146 -12.11 3.30 -14.93
CA PRO A 146 -11.41 4.11 -15.93
C PRO A 146 -12.25 4.27 -17.22
N PRO A 147 -11.96 5.31 -18.05
CA PRO A 147 -12.70 5.53 -19.31
C PRO A 147 -12.63 4.36 -20.30
N ASP A 148 -11.49 3.64 -20.34
CA ASP A 148 -11.32 2.39 -21.10
C ASP A 148 -10.80 1.29 -20.16
N PRO A 149 -11.68 0.53 -19.49
CA PRO A 149 -11.28 -0.55 -18.58
C PRO A 149 -10.45 -1.63 -19.27
N ALA A 150 -10.82 -2.02 -20.49
CA ALA A 150 -10.11 -3.07 -21.21
C ALA A 150 -8.70 -2.60 -21.63
N GLY A 151 -8.56 -1.36 -22.09
CA GLY A 151 -7.28 -0.74 -22.40
C GLY A 151 -6.40 -0.59 -21.16
N TRP A 152 -6.98 -0.14 -20.04
CA TRP A 152 -6.26 -0.01 -18.78
C TRP A 152 -5.71 -1.35 -18.28
N CYS A 153 -6.51 -2.42 -18.35
CA CYS A 153 -6.06 -3.76 -17.99
C CYS A 153 -4.91 -4.27 -18.89
N ARG A 154 -5.00 -4.03 -20.20
CA ARG A 154 -3.92 -4.38 -21.14
C ARG A 154 -2.64 -3.60 -20.86
N ALA A 155 -2.74 -2.31 -20.52
CA ALA A 155 -1.58 -1.46 -20.23
C ALA A 155 -0.77 -1.95 -19.01
N HIS A 156 -1.37 -2.73 -18.11
CA HIS A 156 -0.72 -3.30 -16.92
C HIS A 156 -0.41 -4.80 -17.09
N GLY A 157 -0.36 -5.29 -18.33
CA GLY A 157 0.02 -6.67 -18.64
C GLY A 157 -0.97 -7.72 -18.15
N GLY A 158 -2.26 -7.37 -18.02
CA GLY A 158 -3.30 -8.28 -17.55
C GLY A 158 -3.32 -8.52 -16.03
N ARG A 159 -2.42 -7.89 -15.27
CA ARG A 159 -2.37 -7.92 -13.79
C ARG A 159 -3.28 -6.89 -13.12
N ALA A 160 -4.07 -6.19 -13.92
CA ALA A 160 -4.95 -5.12 -13.47
C ALA A 160 -6.37 -5.64 -13.30
N VAL A 161 -6.98 -5.31 -12.16
CA VAL A 161 -8.38 -5.62 -11.84
C VAL A 161 -9.11 -4.32 -11.53
N VAL A 162 -10.11 -4.02 -12.36
CA VAL A 162 -11.07 -2.94 -12.13
C VAL A 162 -12.18 -3.51 -11.28
N THR A 163 -12.30 -3.06 -10.02
CA THR A 163 -13.35 -3.54 -9.10
C THR A 163 -14.58 -2.64 -9.08
N GLY A 164 -14.50 -1.46 -9.72
CA GLY A 164 -15.55 -0.43 -9.61
C GLY A 164 -15.47 0.34 -8.28
N GLY A 165 -16.32 1.36 -8.15
CA GLY A 165 -16.48 2.19 -6.95
C GLY A 165 -17.76 1.87 -6.20
#